data_AF-A0A5Y4VKD2-F1
#
_entry.id   AF-A0A5Y4VKD2-F1
#
_cell.length_a   1.000
_cell.length_b   1.000
_cell.length_c   1.000
_cell.angle_alpha   90.00
_cell.angle_beta   90.00
_cell.angle_gamma   90.00
#
_symmetry.space_group_name_H-M   'P 1'
#
loop_
_entity.id
_entity.type
_entity.pdbx_description
1 polymer ?
#
loop_
_entity_poly.entity_id
_entity_poly.type
_entity_poly.pdbx_seq_one_letter_code
_entity_poly.pdbx_strand_id
1 'polypeptide(L)'
;KNIIFNIVFKFMLYLVFLFFLINSSQLINPFTGVFSSGKLYESQFEKSLNDLNASAIINLAKISFKEFNLNQEYKNISFTELNSAKALIVANKENLLKLNDANLNRAKEVLGEKYTELLKTINQDKITENTIKSTSVLYSIILLLCIFSLQKTARKNSIVPS
;
A
#
# COMPACT_ATOMS: atom_id res chain seq x y z
N LYS A 1 5.73 34.18 -36.02
CA LYS A 1 5.15 34.49 -34.69
C LYS A 1 4.58 33.26 -33.95
N ASN A 2 4.58 32.04 -34.51
CA ASN A 2 3.93 30.87 -33.87
C ASN A 2 4.86 29.75 -33.38
N ILE A 3 6.19 29.89 -33.52
CA ILE A 3 7.13 28.82 -33.13
C ILE A 3 7.17 28.66 -31.60
N ILE A 4 7.28 29.75 -30.86
CA ILE A 4 7.30 29.74 -29.39
C ILE A 4 5.97 29.20 -28.85
N PHE A 5 4.83 29.65 -29.40
CA PHE A 5 3.51 29.15 -29.01
C PHE A 5 3.38 27.64 -29.23
N ASN A 6 3.86 27.12 -30.36
CA ASN A 6 3.82 25.68 -30.67
C ASN A 6 4.72 24.86 -29.74
N ILE A 7 5.89 25.38 -29.36
CA ILE A 7 6.79 24.73 -28.40
C ILE A 7 6.13 24.66 -27.02
N VAL A 8 5.56 25.76 -26.54
CA VAL A 8 4.88 25.83 -25.24
C VAL A 8 3.65 24.93 -25.22
N PHE A 9 2.86 24.91 -26.30
CA PHE A 9 1.68 24.05 -26.42
C PHE A 9 2.04 22.56 -26.41
N LYS A 10 3.09 22.16 -27.13
CA LYS A 10 3.60 20.78 -27.08
C LYS A 10 4.12 20.41 -25.69
N PHE A 11 4.82 21.32 -25.02
CA PHE A 11 5.30 21.09 -23.65
C PHE A 11 4.14 20.87 -22.67
N MET A 12 3.07 21.66 -22.78
CA MET A 12 1.85 21.47 -21.98
C MET A 12 1.17 20.13 -22.27
N LEU A 13 1.08 19.71 -23.54
CA LEU A 13 0.56 18.38 -23.90
C LEU A 13 1.42 17.26 -23.30
N TYR A 14 2.75 17.39 -23.30
CA TYR A 14 3.63 16.41 -22.66
C TYR A 14 3.46 16.38 -21.14
N LEU A 15 3.24 17.52 -20.48
CA LEU A 15 2.97 17.56 -19.04
C LEU A 15 1.63 16.91 -18.69
N VAL A 16 0.58 17.16 -19.47
CA VAL A 16 -0.73 16.50 -19.29
C VAL A 16 -0.61 15.00 -19.51
N PHE A 17 0.13 14.58 -20.54
CA PHE A 17 0.41 13.17 -20.79
C PHE A 17 1.23 12.53 -19.66
N LEU A 18 2.23 13.23 -19.13
CA LEU A 18 3.04 12.77 -18.00
C LEU A 18 2.21 12.67 -16.72
N PHE A 19 1.34 13.64 -16.44
CA PHE A 19 0.39 13.61 -15.33
C PHE A 19 -0.58 12.43 -15.48
N PHE A 20 -1.12 12.21 -16.67
CA PHE A 20 -1.99 11.08 -16.94
C PHE A 20 -1.26 9.75 -16.74
N LEU A 21 -0.01 9.64 -17.20
CA LEU A 21 0.85 8.48 -17.00
C LEU A 21 1.10 8.21 -15.50
N ILE A 22 1.43 9.24 -14.71
CA ILE A 22 1.66 9.12 -13.25
C ILE A 22 0.40 8.63 -12.53
N ASN A 23 -0.78 9.12 -12.91
CA ASN A 23 -2.05 8.70 -12.30
C ASN A 23 -2.53 7.34 -12.85
N SER A 24 -2.17 7.01 -14.09
CA SER A 24 -2.53 5.76 -14.77
C SER A 24 -1.38 4.76 -14.65
N SER A 25 -1.11 4.31 -13.42
CA SER A 25 -0.09 3.29 -13.14
C SER A 25 -0.18 2.04 -14.03
N GLN A 26 -1.36 1.76 -14.59
CA GLN A 26 -1.64 0.63 -15.49
C GLN A 26 -0.97 0.69 -16.86
N LEU A 27 -0.68 1.88 -17.39
CA LEU A 27 -0.13 2.05 -18.74
C LEU A 27 1.41 2.07 -18.80
N ILE A 28 2.07 2.47 -17.71
CA ILE A 28 3.54 2.48 -17.63
C ILE A 28 4.10 1.16 -17.12
N ASN A 29 3.37 0.47 -16.25
CA ASN A 29 3.89 -0.72 -15.61
C ASN A 29 3.48 -1.96 -16.45
N PRO A 30 4.37 -2.54 -17.27
CA PRO A 30 4.08 -3.78 -18.01
C PRO A 30 3.79 -4.96 -17.08
N PHE A 31 4.00 -4.77 -15.78
CA PHE A 31 3.73 -5.71 -14.73
C PHE A 31 2.50 -5.35 -13.89
N THR A 32 1.58 -4.48 -14.34
CA THR A 32 0.39 -4.16 -13.52
C THR A 32 -0.47 -5.40 -13.21
N GLY A 33 -0.35 -6.47 -14.02
CA GLY A 33 -0.87 -7.80 -13.70
C GLY A 33 0.09 -8.69 -12.87
N VAL A 34 1.40 -8.62 -13.12
CA VAL A 34 2.42 -9.46 -12.45
C VAL A 34 2.73 -8.98 -11.02
N PHE A 35 2.77 -7.66 -10.79
CA PHE A 35 2.91 -6.99 -9.49
C PHE A 35 1.62 -6.33 -9.00
N SER A 36 0.46 -6.89 -9.34
CA SER A 36 -0.80 -6.43 -8.72
C SER A 36 -0.69 -6.62 -7.20
N SER A 37 -0.70 -5.50 -6.45
CA SER A 37 -0.56 -5.51 -4.99
C SER A 37 -1.65 -6.35 -4.30
N GLY A 38 -2.80 -6.53 -4.95
CA GLY A 38 -3.88 -7.41 -4.48
C GLY A 38 -3.61 -8.91 -4.61
N LYS A 39 -2.50 -9.34 -5.24
CA LYS A 39 -2.12 -10.78 -5.35
C LYS A 39 -0.71 -11.12 -4.86
N LEU A 40 0.20 -10.15 -4.75
CA LEU A 40 1.60 -10.44 -4.38
C LEU A 40 1.93 -10.29 -2.90
N TYR A 41 1.15 -9.51 -2.18
CA TYR A 41 1.45 -9.23 -0.78
C TYR A 41 0.23 -9.50 0.07
N GLU A 42 0.20 -10.68 0.67
CA GLU A 42 -0.70 -10.98 1.77
C GLU A 42 -0.21 -10.19 2.99
N SER A 43 -1.07 -9.34 3.53
CA SER A 43 -0.75 -8.52 4.71
C SER A 43 -0.43 -9.44 5.89
N GLN A 44 0.78 -9.31 6.44
CA GLN A 44 1.13 -10.08 7.65
C GLN A 44 0.26 -9.64 8.82
N PHE A 45 -0.15 -8.36 8.85
CA PHE A 45 -1.12 -7.88 9.81
C PHE A 45 -2.48 -8.59 9.69
N GLU A 46 -3.05 -8.73 8.49
CA GLU A 46 -4.32 -9.45 8.31
C GLU A 46 -4.22 -10.93 8.69
N LYS A 47 -3.07 -11.56 8.41
CA LYS A 47 -2.79 -12.93 8.86
C LYS A 47 -2.72 -13.03 10.39
N SER A 48 -1.92 -12.19 11.03
CA SER A 48 -1.84 -12.11 12.50
C SER A 48 -3.18 -11.77 13.14
N LEU A 49 -4.01 -10.96 12.49
CA LEU A 49 -5.38 -10.63 12.93
C LEU A 49 -6.32 -11.84 12.83
N ASN A 50 -6.13 -12.71 11.84
CA ASN A 50 -6.91 -13.94 11.70
C ASN A 50 -6.55 -15.01 12.75
N ASP A 51 -5.31 -15.00 13.24
CA ASP A 51 -4.84 -15.91 14.29
C ASP A 51 -5.24 -15.48 15.71
N LEU A 52 -5.87 -14.30 15.86
CA LEU A 52 -6.38 -13.82 17.14
C LEU A 52 -7.67 -14.54 17.56
N ASN A 53 -7.86 -14.65 18.87
CA ASN A 53 -9.12 -15.12 19.44
C ASN A 53 -10.21 -14.02 19.33
N ALA A 54 -11.46 -14.41 19.52
CA ALA A 54 -12.59 -13.51 19.36
C ALA A 54 -12.56 -12.32 20.34
N SER A 55 -12.15 -12.53 21.61
CA SER A 55 -12.08 -11.45 22.60
C SER A 55 -10.99 -10.43 22.27
N ALA A 56 -9.82 -10.88 21.81
CA ALA A 56 -8.74 -10.01 21.36
C ALA A 56 -9.17 -9.18 20.14
N ILE A 57 -9.90 -9.78 19.19
CA ILE A 57 -10.41 -9.05 18.02
C ILE A 57 -11.37 -7.93 18.45
N ILE A 58 -12.30 -8.19 19.36
CA ILE A 58 -13.23 -7.14 19.82
C ILE A 58 -12.50 -6.05 20.61
N ASN A 59 -11.58 -6.41 21.51
CA ASN A 59 -10.80 -5.42 22.24
C ASN A 59 -9.93 -4.60 21.28
N LEU A 60 -9.34 -5.22 20.26
CA LEU A 60 -8.58 -4.53 19.23
C LEU A 60 -9.45 -3.60 18.39
N ALA A 61 -10.68 -4.01 18.05
CA ALA A 61 -11.65 -3.16 17.37
C ALA A 61 -11.96 -1.91 18.19
N LYS A 62 -12.26 -2.06 19.49
CA LYS A 62 -12.47 -0.93 20.41
C LYS A 62 -11.27 0.01 20.45
N ILE A 63 -10.06 -0.53 20.60
CA ILE A 63 -8.81 0.26 20.59
C ILE A 63 -8.64 1.00 19.27
N SER A 64 -8.98 0.38 18.15
CA SER A 64 -8.94 0.99 16.82
C SER A 64 -9.89 2.19 16.69
N PHE A 65 -11.01 2.17 17.43
CA PHE A 65 -11.94 3.30 17.60
C PHE A 65 -11.60 4.23 18.78
N LYS A 66 -10.45 4.03 19.45
CA LYS A 66 -10.01 4.77 20.64
C LYS A 66 -10.93 4.59 21.85
N GLU A 67 -11.64 3.48 21.91
CA GLU A 67 -12.41 3.05 23.08
C GLU A 67 -11.58 2.07 23.92
N PHE A 68 -11.39 2.37 25.20
CA PHE A 68 -10.52 1.61 26.12
C PHE A 68 -11.28 0.92 27.26
N ASN A 69 -12.60 0.78 27.12
CA ASN A 69 -13.45 -0.09 27.94
C ASN A 69 -13.25 -1.56 27.51
N LEU A 70 -12.05 -2.06 27.76
CA LEU A 70 -11.60 -3.39 27.35
C LEU A 70 -12.17 -4.44 28.31
N ASN A 71 -12.76 -5.50 27.75
CA ASN A 71 -13.35 -6.59 28.53
C ASN A 71 -12.60 -7.88 28.23
N GLN A 72 -12.33 -8.70 29.24
CA GLN A 72 -11.53 -9.92 29.08
C GLN A 72 -12.30 -11.04 28.37
N GLU A 73 -13.63 -11.08 28.51
CA GLU A 73 -14.46 -12.15 27.99
C GLU A 73 -15.54 -11.64 27.04
N TYR A 74 -15.54 -12.20 25.83
CA TYR A 74 -16.69 -12.19 24.93
C TYR A 74 -16.98 -13.63 24.52
N LYS A 75 -18.11 -14.17 24.98
CA LYS A 75 -18.41 -15.61 24.89
C LYS A 75 -19.26 -15.98 23.66
N ASN A 76 -20.04 -15.03 23.12
CA ASN A 76 -21.10 -15.30 22.14
C ASN A 76 -21.05 -14.33 20.95
N ILE A 77 -19.94 -14.25 20.22
CA ILE A 77 -19.83 -13.39 19.03
C ILE A 77 -20.10 -14.23 17.79
N SER A 78 -21.01 -13.78 16.92
CA SER A 78 -21.25 -14.45 15.64
C SER A 78 -20.05 -14.29 14.70
N PHE A 79 -19.87 -15.25 13.79
CA PHE A 79 -18.81 -15.18 12.76
C PHE A 79 -18.92 -13.91 11.89
N THR A 80 -20.14 -13.46 11.61
CA THR A 80 -20.42 -12.24 10.85
C THR A 80 -19.99 -10.97 11.59
N GLU A 81 -20.24 -10.89 12.90
CA GLU A 81 -19.78 -9.77 13.72
C GLU A 81 -18.25 -9.75 13.83
N LEU A 82 -17.64 -10.93 13.97
CA LEU A 82 -16.19 -11.05 14.04
C LEU A 82 -15.52 -10.57 12.75
N ASN A 83 -16.01 -11.00 11.59
CA ASN A 83 -15.49 -10.55 10.29
C ASN A 83 -15.71 -9.06 10.06
N SER A 84 -16.84 -8.53 10.50
CA SER A 84 -17.11 -7.08 10.45
C SER A 84 -16.13 -6.31 11.32
N ALA A 85 -15.85 -6.78 12.53
CA ALA A 85 -14.86 -6.18 13.43
C ALA A 85 -13.45 -6.22 12.81
N LYS A 86 -13.05 -7.34 12.19
CA LYS A 86 -11.77 -7.45 11.46
C LYS A 86 -11.66 -6.42 10.33
N ALA A 87 -12.70 -6.26 9.52
CA ALA A 87 -12.72 -5.27 8.44
C ALA A 87 -12.57 -3.84 8.96
N LEU A 88 -13.25 -3.52 10.07
CA LEU A 88 -13.14 -2.20 10.72
C LEU A 88 -11.74 -1.94 11.29
N ILE A 89 -11.09 -2.96 11.86
CA ILE A 89 -9.71 -2.89 12.35
C ILE A 89 -8.75 -2.60 11.20
N VAL A 90 -8.89 -3.31 10.08
CA VAL A 90 -8.03 -3.10 8.89
C VAL A 90 -8.18 -1.68 8.35
N ALA A 91 -9.42 -1.15 8.30
CA ALA A 91 -9.69 0.21 7.87
C ALA A 91 -9.08 1.28 8.80
N ASN A 92 -9.04 1.02 10.11
CA ASN A 92 -8.58 1.97 11.13
C ASN A 92 -7.24 1.59 11.76
N LYS A 93 -6.43 0.76 11.11
CA LYS A 93 -5.15 0.24 11.64
C LYS A 93 -4.15 1.33 12.05
N GLU A 94 -4.21 2.51 11.42
CA GLU A 94 -3.37 3.66 11.75
C GLU A 94 -3.63 4.22 13.16
N ASN A 95 -4.83 4.04 13.71
CA ASN A 95 -5.14 4.47 15.07
C ASN A 95 -4.42 3.62 16.13
N LEU A 96 -4.11 2.37 15.82
CA LEU A 96 -3.35 1.46 16.69
C LEU A 96 -1.89 1.91 16.87
N LEU A 97 -1.35 2.63 15.88
CA LEU A 97 -0.01 3.22 15.93
C LEU A 97 0.03 4.54 16.72
N LYS A 98 -1.10 5.24 16.82
CA LYS A 98 -1.18 6.62 17.35
C LYS A 98 -1.75 6.69 18.76
N LEU A 99 -1.54 5.65 19.55
CA LEU A 99 -1.96 5.64 20.95
C LEU A 99 -0.99 6.47 21.81
N ASN A 100 -1.53 7.14 22.83
CA ASN A 100 -0.70 7.73 23.89
C ASN A 100 -0.16 6.63 24.83
N ASP A 101 0.83 6.96 25.66
CA ASP A 101 1.50 5.98 26.52
C ASP A 101 0.54 5.27 27.50
N ALA A 102 -0.41 6.00 28.08
CA ALA A 102 -1.40 5.44 28.99
C ALA A 102 -2.32 4.41 28.30
N ASN A 103 -2.75 4.68 27.08
CA ASN A 103 -3.58 3.79 26.27
C ASN A 103 -2.80 2.60 25.75
N LEU A 104 -1.53 2.82 25.39
CA LEU A 104 -0.61 1.76 24.98
C LEU A 104 -0.41 0.75 26.12
N ASN A 105 -0.24 1.23 27.35
CA ASN A 105 -0.09 0.35 28.52
C ASN A 105 -1.38 -0.46 28.77
N ARG A 106 -2.55 0.17 28.69
CA ARG A 106 -3.85 -0.54 28.80
C ARG A 106 -4.05 -1.58 27.71
N ALA A 107 -3.68 -1.26 26.46
CA ALA A 107 -3.74 -2.21 25.36
C ALA A 107 -2.81 -3.41 25.60
N LYS A 108 -1.58 -3.16 26.07
CA LYS A 108 -0.61 -4.21 26.43
C LYS A 108 -1.04 -5.05 27.62
N GLU A 109 -1.74 -4.48 28.59
CA GLU A 109 -2.25 -5.22 29.74
C GLU A 109 -3.29 -6.28 29.30
N VAL A 110 -4.16 -5.93 28.35
CA VAL A 110 -5.26 -6.81 27.90
C VAL A 110 -4.83 -7.76 26.79
N LEU A 111 -4.06 -7.28 25.81
CA LEU A 111 -3.64 -8.07 24.64
C LEU A 111 -2.23 -8.65 24.79
N GLY A 112 -1.46 -8.23 25.80
CA GLY A 112 -0.13 -8.74 26.06
C GLY A 112 0.86 -8.47 24.94
N GLU A 113 1.77 -9.43 24.74
CA GLU A 113 2.80 -9.41 23.71
C GLU A 113 2.20 -9.37 22.29
N LYS A 114 1.00 -9.96 22.09
CA LYS A 114 0.30 -9.96 20.80
C LYS A 114 0.05 -8.56 20.27
N TYR A 115 -0.23 -7.58 21.15
CA TYR A 115 -0.40 -6.19 20.71
C TYR A 115 0.88 -5.62 20.08
N THR A 116 2.02 -5.93 20.69
CA THR A 116 3.32 -5.44 20.22
C THR A 116 3.72 -6.12 18.91
N GLU A 117 3.42 -7.40 18.75
CA GLU A 117 3.60 -8.14 17.49
C GLU A 117 2.72 -7.57 16.37
N LEU A 118 1.44 -7.29 16.66
CA LEU A 118 0.55 -6.63 15.70
C LEU A 118 1.06 -5.26 15.28
N LEU A 119 1.59 -4.46 16.22
CA LEU A 119 2.18 -3.16 15.90
C LEU A 119 3.39 -3.28 14.96
N LYS A 120 4.21 -4.31 15.18
CA LYS A 120 5.37 -4.61 14.34
C LYS A 120 4.93 -5.02 12.93
N THR A 121 3.93 -5.88 12.80
CA THR A 121 3.41 -6.33 11.50
C THR A 121 2.77 -5.17 10.73
N ILE A 122 1.99 -4.29 11.37
CA ILE A 122 1.44 -3.08 10.71
C ILE A 122 2.57 -2.22 10.10
N ASN A 123 3.64 -1.99 10.86
CA ASN A 123 4.77 -1.20 10.37
C ASN A 123 5.54 -1.89 9.24
N GLN A 124 5.74 -3.20 9.35
CA GLN A 124 6.37 -3.99 8.28
C GLN A 124 5.55 -3.95 7.00
N ASP A 125 4.23 -4.15 7.10
CA ASP A 125 3.32 -4.10 5.96
C ASP A 125 3.36 -2.73 5.27
N LYS A 126 3.39 -1.64 6.05
CA LYS A 126 3.52 -0.28 5.51
C LYS A 126 4.85 -0.06 4.78
N ILE A 127 5.95 -0.57 5.32
CA ILE A 127 7.26 -0.51 4.66
C ILE A 127 7.25 -1.31 3.38
N THR A 128 6.74 -2.55 3.41
CA THR A 128 6.68 -3.42 2.24
C THR A 128 5.79 -2.84 1.15
N GLU A 129 4.62 -2.30 1.49
CA GLU A 129 3.73 -1.62 0.54
C GLU A 129 4.44 -0.44 -0.14
N ASN A 130 5.12 0.40 0.63
CA ASN A 130 5.87 1.54 0.10
C ASN A 130 7.08 1.10 -0.75
N THR A 131 7.76 0.02 -0.37
CA THR A 131 8.85 -0.57 -1.15
C THR A 131 8.33 -1.11 -2.48
N ILE A 132 7.23 -1.86 -2.48
CA ILE A 132 6.60 -2.35 -3.72
C ILE A 132 6.24 -1.18 -4.64
N LYS A 133 5.61 -0.14 -4.08
CA LYS A 133 5.25 1.07 -4.84
C LYS A 133 6.49 1.77 -5.41
N SER A 134 7.51 2.04 -4.60
CA SER A 134 8.71 2.76 -5.05
C SER A 134 9.54 1.94 -6.05
N THR A 135 9.69 0.65 -5.83
CA THR A 135 10.35 -0.28 -6.75
C THR A 135 9.60 -0.37 -8.09
N SER A 136 8.26 -0.35 -8.08
CA SER A 136 7.47 -0.34 -9.34
C SER A 136 7.73 0.91 -10.19
N VAL A 137 7.91 2.07 -9.55
CA VAL A 137 8.28 3.33 -10.21
C VAL A 137 9.70 3.26 -10.75
N LEU A 138 10.64 2.71 -9.97
CA LEU A 138 12.02 2.53 -10.41
C LEU A 138 12.12 1.63 -11.67
N TYR A 139 11.44 0.48 -11.65
CA TYR A 139 11.43 -0.42 -12.81
C TYR A 139 10.78 0.22 -14.05
N SER A 140 9.76 1.05 -13.85
CA SER A 140 9.13 1.82 -14.92
C SER A 140 10.13 2.77 -15.61
N ILE A 141 10.96 3.47 -14.84
CA ILE A 141 12.01 4.35 -15.37
C ILE A 141 13.07 3.54 -16.13
N ILE A 142 13.54 2.44 -15.54
CA ILE A 142 14.54 1.55 -16.17
C ILE A 142 14.02 1.05 -17.53
N LEU A 143 12.76 0.60 -17.58
CA LEU A 143 12.14 0.12 -18.81
C LEU A 143 12.10 1.19 -19.91
N LEU A 144 11.70 2.42 -19.55
CA LEU A 144 11.68 3.55 -20.49
C LEU A 144 13.08 3.85 -21.04
N LEU A 145 14.11 3.82 -20.18
CA LEU A 145 15.51 3.98 -20.59
C LEU A 145 15.97 2.85 -21.51
N CYS A 146 15.58 1.60 -21.24
CA CYS A 146 15.85 0.46 -22.11
C CYS A 146 15.20 0.63 -23.49
N ILE A 147 13.91 0.98 -23.55
CA ILE A 147 13.20 1.22 -24.81
C ILE A 147 13.85 2.36 -25.60
N PHE A 148 14.18 3.47 -24.94
CA PHE A 148 14.86 4.60 -25.58
C PHE A 148 16.23 4.22 -26.14
N SER A 149 17.02 3.45 -25.38
CA SER A 149 18.33 2.96 -25.81
C SER A 149 18.21 2.01 -27.00
N LEU A 150 17.24 1.09 -26.97
CA LEU A 150 16.93 0.17 -28.07
C LEU A 150 16.49 0.92 -29.33
N GLN A 151 15.59 1.90 -29.21
CA GLN A 151 15.16 2.75 -30.32
C GLN A 151 16.34 3.50 -30.95
N LYS A 152 17.26 4.02 -30.14
CA LYS A 152 18.46 4.71 -30.62
C LYS A 152 19.37 3.78 -31.42
N THR A 153 19.57 2.54 -30.96
CA THR A 153 20.36 1.52 -31.67
C THR A 153 19.66 1.07 -32.95
N ALA A 154 18.36 0.80 -32.90
CA ALA A 154 17.57 0.40 -34.07
C ALA A 154 17.62 1.49 -35.16
N ARG A 155 17.50 2.77 -34.80
CA ARG A 155 17.62 3.88 -35.77
C ARG A 155 19.01 3.97 -36.41
N LYS A 156 20.08 3.67 -35.67
CA LYS A 156 21.45 3.65 -36.23
C LYS A 156 21.69 2.46 -37.16
N ASN A 157 21.16 1.29 -36.82
CA ASN A 157 21.36 0.06 -37.59
C ASN A 157 20.33 -0.13 -38.73
N SER A 158 19.22 0.63 -38.73
CA SER A 158 18.17 0.58 -39.76
C SER A 158 18.43 1.53 -40.93
N ILE A 159 19.44 2.39 -40.87
CA ILE A 159 19.87 3.18 -42.03
C ILE A 159 20.68 2.25 -42.91
N VAL A 160 20.02 1.66 -43.91
CA VAL A 160 20.73 1.10 -45.06
C VAL A 160 21.49 2.27 -45.69
N PRO A 161 22.83 2.20 -45.82
CA PRO A 161 23.56 3.25 -46.51
C PRO A 161 23.09 3.22 -47.97
N SER A 162 22.42 4.29 -48.39
CA SER A 162 22.14 4.59 -49.80
C SER A 162 23.38 5.15 -50.48
#